data_AF-A0A1B6D7B1-F1
#
_entry.id   AF-A0A1B6D7B1-F1
#
_cell.length_a   1.000
_cell.length_b   1.000
_cell.length_c   1.000
_cell.angle_alpha   90.00
_cell.angle_beta   90.00
_cell.angle_gamma   90.00
#
_symmetry.space_group_name_H-M   'P 1'
#
loop_
_entity.id
_entity.type
_entity.pdbx_description
1 polymer ?
#
loop_
_entity_poly.entity_id
_entity_poly.type
_entity_poly.pdbx_seq_one_letter_code
_entity_poly.pdbx_strand_id
1 'polypeptide(L)'
;MVTAYDHQKIVIDNLLKDETVYFSILLVKGHINRTNNFTENQNDIITVENSSQYSSWPIINKTFKCLVELKIGFNNITFQHNQDKIDLQITYKPRISPFSVTPLYIICKDHNGCFQAPAKSDNSINNACAKIALGAKLIQCLTAEKLYEQGYGRKTFQLESDSNLDVPECFTFYSNLSVSAAKTMEEEELWTYFGREIMTSHLSSSSRKYFGFLSCTEWQSLGGGKGQVRAHAALGGGGLALFGTGCLHTWPSKVEEILPCFLNDTQVDTNFLMDDSCHRGTYGACFSTTLGAACHELGHTFDLGHSNQGIMSRGFDNIHLVFLAFHPETVV
;
A
#
# COMPACT_ATOMS: atom_id res chain seq x y z
N MET A 1 -29.27 14.45 40.68
CA MET A 1 -29.07 13.55 39.53
C MET A 1 -27.62 13.63 39.13
N VAL A 2 -26.84 12.59 39.45
CA VAL A 2 -25.42 12.51 39.10
C VAL A 2 -25.36 12.10 37.63
N THR A 3 -24.94 13.02 36.77
CA THR A 3 -24.57 12.69 35.38
C THR A 3 -23.37 11.74 35.46
N ALA A 4 -23.61 10.47 35.11
CA ALA A 4 -22.55 9.49 34.97
C ALA A 4 -21.60 9.97 33.86
N TYR A 5 -20.37 10.34 34.24
CA TYR A 5 -19.28 10.52 33.30
C TYR A 5 -19.01 9.13 32.69
N ASP A 6 -19.39 8.94 31.43
CA ASP A 6 -19.06 7.76 30.65
C ASP A 6 -17.54 7.77 30.45
N HIS A 7 -16.81 6.97 31.22
CA HIS A 7 -15.35 6.89 31.13
C HIS A 7 -14.95 6.12 29.86
N GLN A 8 -14.79 6.78 28.72
CA GLN A 8 -14.36 6.13 27.48
C GLN A 8 -12.84 6.18 27.37
N LYS A 9 -12.18 5.24 28.03
CA LYS A 9 -10.72 5.19 28.01
C LYS A 9 -10.27 4.60 26.67
N ILE A 10 -9.80 5.45 25.76
CA ILE A 10 -9.09 5.03 24.54
C ILE A 10 -7.84 4.25 24.97
N VAL A 11 -7.64 3.06 24.41
CA VAL A 11 -6.47 2.21 24.67
C VAL A 11 -5.76 1.92 23.35
N ILE A 12 -4.44 2.11 23.33
CA ILE A 12 -3.58 1.74 22.22
C ILE A 12 -2.96 0.37 22.51
N ASP A 13 -3.09 -0.58 21.58
CA ASP A 13 -2.80 -1.99 21.82
C ASP A 13 -1.42 -2.43 21.32
N ASN A 14 -0.94 -1.83 20.23
CA ASN A 14 0.24 -2.32 19.52
C ASN A 14 1.46 -1.40 19.60
N LEU A 15 1.41 -0.34 20.40
CA LEU A 15 2.48 0.65 20.51
C LEU A 15 2.72 1.05 21.97
N LEU A 16 3.99 1.30 22.28
CA LEU A 16 4.41 1.86 23.55
C LEU A 16 4.60 3.38 23.44
N LYS A 17 4.37 4.08 24.55
CA LYS A 17 4.74 5.49 24.64
C LYS A 17 6.25 5.64 24.46
N ASP A 18 6.65 6.65 23.68
CA ASP A 18 8.04 6.99 23.37
C ASP A 18 8.76 5.89 22.53
N GLU A 19 8.01 4.99 21.88
CA GLU A 19 8.56 3.97 20.99
C GLU A 19 9.25 4.61 19.77
N THR A 20 10.37 4.01 19.37
CA THR A 20 11.10 4.39 18.14
C THR A 20 10.79 3.40 17.02
N VAL A 21 10.32 3.92 15.90
CA VAL A 21 10.04 3.17 14.67
C VAL A 21 10.95 3.60 13.52
N TYR A 22 11.02 2.78 12.48
CA TYR A 22 12.02 2.88 11.42
C TYR A 22 11.44 2.97 10.00
N PHE A 23 10.17 3.36 9.89
CA PHE A 23 9.40 3.50 8.65
C PHE A 23 8.33 4.58 8.84
N SER A 24 7.85 5.18 7.75
CA SER A 24 7.07 6.43 7.83
C SER A 24 5.57 6.25 8.00
N ILE A 25 4.96 5.13 7.63
CA ILE A 25 3.52 4.89 7.81
C ILE A 25 3.30 3.88 8.93
N LEU A 26 2.70 4.33 10.03
CA LEU A 26 2.46 3.52 11.22
C LEU A 26 1.01 3.02 11.27
N LEU A 27 0.81 1.72 11.43
CA LEU A 27 -0.49 1.15 11.76
C LEU A 27 -0.69 1.18 13.27
N VAL A 28 -1.70 1.92 13.73
CA VAL A 28 -2.11 1.95 15.13
C VAL A 28 -3.38 1.13 15.29
N LYS A 29 -3.36 0.22 16.26
CA LYS A 29 -4.49 -0.62 16.67
C LYS A 29 -4.86 -0.24 18.09
N GLY A 30 -6.15 -0.11 18.34
CA GLY A 30 -6.63 0.19 19.68
C GLY A 30 -8.08 -0.19 19.88
N HIS A 31 -8.56 0.02 21.10
CA HIS A 31 -9.94 -0.22 21.47
C HIS A 31 -10.47 0.81 22.47
N ILE A 32 -11.78 0.89 22.56
CA ILE A 32 -12.51 1.74 23.51
C ILE A 32 -12.93 0.89 24.70
N ASN A 33 -12.34 1.15 25.88
CA ASN A 33 -12.70 0.45 27.10
C ASN A 33 -13.93 1.14 27.75
N ARG A 34 -15.10 0.47 27.74
CA ARG A 34 -16.35 0.94 28.39
C ARG A 34 -17.06 -0.17 29.16
N THR A 35 -17.63 0.20 30.31
CA THR A 35 -18.17 -0.73 31.31
C THR A 35 -19.67 -1.06 31.19
N ASN A 36 -20.47 -0.48 30.29
CA ASN A 36 -21.92 -0.80 30.20
C ASN A 36 -22.51 -0.82 28.77
N ASN A 37 -23.64 -1.53 28.64
CA ASN A 37 -24.44 -1.87 27.46
C ASN A 37 -24.35 -0.89 26.28
N PHE A 38 -23.68 -1.34 25.21
CA PHE A 38 -23.52 -0.61 23.97
C PHE A 38 -24.81 -0.76 23.13
N THR A 39 -25.41 0.36 22.73
CA THR A 39 -26.14 0.40 21.46
C THR A 39 -25.12 0.75 20.39
N GLU A 40 -24.84 -0.18 19.47
CA GLU A 40 -23.98 0.07 18.33
C GLU A 40 -24.49 1.27 17.54
N ASN A 41 -23.80 2.41 17.65
CA ASN A 41 -23.97 3.46 16.67
C ASN A 41 -23.18 3.04 15.44
N GLN A 42 -23.87 2.85 14.31
CA GLN A 42 -23.28 2.45 13.02
C GLN A 42 -22.18 3.41 12.51
N ASN A 43 -22.03 4.59 13.12
CA ASN A 43 -21.10 5.66 12.69
C ASN A 43 -20.11 6.09 13.78
N ASP A 44 -19.70 5.17 14.66
CA ASP A 44 -18.70 5.50 15.69
C ASP A 44 -17.31 5.67 15.07
N ILE A 45 -16.59 6.73 15.43
CA ILE A 45 -15.31 7.10 14.81
C ILE A 45 -14.26 7.53 15.84
N ILE A 46 -12.99 7.29 15.51
CA ILE A 46 -11.84 7.90 16.18
C ILE A 46 -11.20 8.92 15.25
N THR A 47 -10.88 10.09 15.78
CA THR A 47 -10.12 11.10 15.04
C THR A 47 -8.65 11.03 15.46
N VAL A 48 -7.78 11.19 14.47
CA VAL A 48 -6.33 11.08 14.66
C VAL A 48 -5.68 12.31 14.06
N GLU A 49 -4.89 12.99 14.88
CA GLU A 49 -4.16 14.20 14.51
C GLU A 49 -2.66 13.98 14.73
N ASN A 50 -1.85 14.27 13.70
CA ASN A 50 -0.40 14.35 13.80
C ASN A 50 0.09 15.61 13.09
N SER A 51 0.51 16.61 13.86
CA SER A 51 0.92 17.93 13.35
C SER A 51 -0.18 18.59 12.50
N SER A 52 -0.05 18.62 11.17
CA SER A 52 -1.01 19.21 10.24
C SER A 52 -1.88 18.15 9.54
N GLN A 53 -1.68 16.87 9.86
CA GLN A 53 -2.43 15.76 9.29
C GLN A 53 -3.60 15.42 10.21
N TYR A 54 -4.78 15.25 9.62
CA TYR A 54 -6.01 14.91 10.32
C TYR A 54 -6.74 13.81 9.55
N SER A 55 -7.20 12.79 10.27
CA SER A 55 -7.98 11.69 9.68
C SER A 55 -9.03 11.15 10.65
N SER A 56 -10.06 10.49 10.11
CA SER A 56 -11.12 9.84 10.87
C SER A 56 -11.24 8.38 10.47
N TRP A 57 -11.35 7.48 11.44
CA TRP A 57 -11.38 6.05 11.22
C TRP A 57 -12.55 5.41 11.96
N PRO A 58 -13.22 4.40 11.38
CA PRO A 58 -14.36 3.74 12.02
C PRO A 58 -13.92 2.92 13.24
N ILE A 59 -14.75 2.98 14.29
CA ILE A 59 -14.67 2.10 15.45
C ILE A 59 -15.72 1.00 15.27
N ILE A 60 -15.29 -0.25 15.18
CA ILE A 60 -16.16 -1.41 14.98
C ILE A 60 -15.87 -2.46 16.04
N ASN A 61 -16.92 -2.97 16.67
CA ASN A 61 -16.82 -3.87 17.82
C ASN A 61 -15.88 -3.34 18.90
N LYS A 62 -15.96 -2.02 19.15
CA LYS A 62 -15.09 -1.25 20.08
C LYS A 62 -13.61 -1.20 19.69
N THR A 63 -13.22 -1.72 18.53
CA THR A 63 -11.83 -1.70 18.04
C THR A 63 -11.68 -0.72 16.88
N PHE A 64 -10.49 -0.17 16.72
CA PHE A 64 -10.14 0.65 15.57
C PHE A 64 -8.76 0.30 15.04
N LYS A 65 -8.56 0.60 13.76
CA LYS A 65 -7.27 0.61 13.09
C LYS A 65 -7.15 1.91 12.33
N CYS A 66 -6.00 2.57 12.44
CA CYS A 66 -5.73 3.80 11.72
C CYS A 66 -4.28 3.86 11.27
N LEU A 67 -4.04 4.52 10.14
CA LEU A 67 -2.71 4.77 9.61
C LEU A 67 -2.30 6.21 9.90
N VAL A 68 -1.08 6.39 10.37
CA VAL A 68 -0.49 7.71 10.66
C VAL A 68 0.81 7.82 9.90
N GLU A 69 0.95 8.87 9.10
CA GLU A 69 2.24 9.21 8.49
C GLU A 69 3.09 10.02 9.46
N LEU A 70 4.36 9.64 9.56
CA LEU A 70 5.32 10.18 10.49
C LEU A 70 6.35 11.04 9.77
N LYS A 71 6.75 12.13 10.41
CA LYS A 71 7.92 12.92 10.02
C LYS A 71 9.14 12.46 10.79
N ILE A 72 10.33 12.59 10.21
CA ILE A 72 11.58 12.25 10.90
C ILE A 72 11.67 13.04 12.22
N GLY A 73 11.97 12.35 13.30
CA GLY A 73 12.01 12.89 14.66
C GLY A 73 10.74 12.60 15.45
N PHE A 74 10.38 13.52 16.34
CA PHE A 74 9.25 13.36 17.26
C PHE A 74 7.91 13.62 16.57
N ASN A 75 6.96 12.71 16.77
CA ASN A 75 5.57 12.82 16.33
C ASN A 75 4.68 12.70 17.57
N ASN A 76 3.93 13.75 17.88
CA ASN A 76 2.93 13.72 18.95
C ASN A 76 1.57 13.47 18.31
N ILE A 77 1.08 12.25 18.43
CA ILE A 77 -0.14 11.77 17.80
C ILE A 77 -1.26 11.87 18.83
N THR A 78 -2.27 12.67 18.52
CA THR A 78 -3.48 12.79 19.33
C THR A 78 -4.53 11.83 18.77
N PHE A 79 -5.14 11.04 19.66
CA PHE A 79 -6.34 10.26 19.37
C PHE A 79 -7.49 10.82 20.17
N GLN A 80 -8.62 11.08 19.51
CA GLN A 80 -9.81 11.61 20.16
C GLN A 80 -11.05 10.79 19.79
N HIS A 81 -11.85 10.49 20.80
CA HIS A 81 -13.15 9.85 20.69
C HIS A 81 -14.12 10.57 21.63
N ASN A 82 -15.16 11.21 21.08
CA ASN A 82 -16.06 12.07 21.85
C ASN A 82 -15.28 13.13 22.67
N GLN A 83 -15.36 13.04 24.01
CA GLN A 83 -14.67 13.94 24.94
C GLN A 83 -13.31 13.38 25.42
N ASP A 84 -13.04 12.11 25.16
CA ASP A 84 -11.82 11.44 25.60
C ASP A 84 -10.69 11.66 24.59
N LYS A 85 -9.51 11.93 25.12
CA LYS A 85 -8.29 12.22 24.36
C LYS A 85 -7.10 11.49 24.96
N ILE A 86 -6.28 10.89 24.12
CA ILE A 86 -4.96 10.36 24.51
C ILE A 86 -3.91 10.83 23.51
N ASP A 87 -2.74 11.19 24.03
CA ASP A 87 -1.58 11.56 23.23
C ASP A 87 -0.53 10.43 23.29
N LEU A 88 0.01 10.08 22.12
CA LEU A 88 1.07 9.11 21.95
C LEU A 88 2.25 9.78 21.26
N GLN A 89 3.40 9.80 21.93
CA GLN A 89 4.64 10.24 21.31
C GLN A 89 5.35 9.06 20.67
N ILE A 90 5.67 9.18 19.38
CA ILE A 90 6.46 8.22 18.61
C ILE A 90 7.66 8.94 17.99
N THR A 91 8.82 8.29 18.00
CA THR A 91 10.00 8.78 17.29
C THR A 91 10.16 8.01 15.98
N TYR A 92 10.07 8.67 14.83
CA TYR A 92 10.48 8.07 13.57
C TYR A 92 11.96 8.38 13.32
N LYS A 93 12.78 7.33 13.29
CA LYS A 93 14.20 7.43 12.95
C LYS A 93 14.50 6.44 11.83
N PRO A 94 14.72 6.89 10.57
CA PRO A 94 15.15 6.02 9.50
C PRO A 94 16.36 5.17 9.89
N ARG A 95 16.40 3.93 9.40
CA ARG A 95 17.57 3.07 9.59
C ARG A 95 18.74 3.57 8.74
N ILE A 96 19.94 3.23 9.16
CA ILE A 96 21.12 3.31 8.32
C ILE A 96 21.36 1.89 7.79
N SER A 97 21.09 1.68 6.51
CA SER A 97 21.33 0.44 5.81
C SER A 97 22.02 0.75 4.50
N PRO A 98 23.03 -0.03 4.08
CA PRO A 98 23.55 0.07 2.73
C PRO A 98 22.56 -0.50 1.69
N PHE A 99 21.55 -1.26 2.15
CA PHE A 99 20.54 -1.90 1.32
C PHE A 99 19.21 -1.17 1.37
N SER A 100 18.57 -1.00 0.20
CA SER A 100 17.26 -0.36 0.07
C SER A 100 16.38 -1.03 -0.99
N VAL A 101 15.07 -0.78 -0.88
CA VAL A 101 14.11 -0.98 -1.96
C VAL A 101 13.86 0.36 -2.64
N THR A 102 13.84 0.36 -3.96
CA THR A 102 13.63 1.53 -4.81
C THR A 102 12.35 1.36 -5.61
N PRO A 103 11.29 2.13 -5.30
CA PRO A 103 10.12 2.20 -6.16
C PRO A 103 10.48 2.82 -7.52
N LEU A 104 10.01 2.21 -8.60
CA LEU A 104 10.40 2.54 -9.97
C LEU A 104 9.18 2.53 -10.90
N TYR A 105 8.96 3.62 -11.62
CA TYR A 105 7.98 3.70 -12.69
C TYR A 105 8.67 3.62 -14.05
N ILE A 106 8.48 2.50 -14.75
CA ILE A 106 9.16 2.16 -15.99
C ILE A 106 8.31 2.62 -17.17
N ILE A 107 8.86 3.54 -17.95
CA ILE A 107 8.22 4.14 -19.12
C ILE A 107 8.88 3.57 -20.37
N CYS A 108 8.15 2.73 -21.10
CA CYS A 108 8.61 2.18 -22.37
C CYS A 108 8.83 3.27 -23.41
N LYS A 109 9.75 3.01 -24.35
CA LYS A 109 10.02 3.88 -25.48
C LYS A 109 8.72 4.14 -26.26
N ASP A 110 8.55 5.39 -26.68
CA ASP A 110 7.39 5.90 -27.41
C ASP A 110 6.08 5.92 -26.57
N HIS A 111 6.13 5.65 -25.27
CA HIS A 111 5.00 5.84 -24.35
C HIS A 111 4.98 7.26 -23.76
N ASN A 112 3.78 7.83 -23.57
CA ASN A 112 3.64 9.16 -22.94
C ASN A 112 3.74 9.12 -21.40
N GLY A 113 3.88 7.93 -20.82
CA GLY A 113 3.97 7.71 -19.37
C GLY A 113 2.63 7.70 -18.63
N CYS A 114 1.50 7.89 -19.31
CA CYS A 114 0.19 7.84 -18.66
C CYS A 114 -0.33 6.40 -18.53
N PHE A 115 -0.61 5.92 -17.32
CA PHE A 115 -1.18 4.58 -17.12
C PHE A 115 -2.67 4.54 -17.50
N GLN A 116 -3.21 3.34 -17.75
CA GLN A 116 -4.64 3.19 -18.06
C GLN A 116 -5.49 3.49 -16.82
N ALA A 117 -6.47 4.38 -16.97
CA ALA A 117 -7.34 4.82 -15.89
C ALA A 117 -8.73 5.22 -16.42
N PRO A 118 -9.75 5.33 -15.55
CA PRO A 118 -11.07 5.84 -15.92
C PRO A 118 -10.99 7.26 -16.49
N ALA A 119 -11.98 7.63 -17.30
CA ALA A 119 -12.08 8.99 -17.82
C ALA A 119 -12.06 10.02 -16.67
N LYS A 120 -11.33 11.14 -16.85
CA LYS A 120 -11.16 12.23 -15.88
C LYS A 120 -10.36 11.87 -14.62
N SER A 121 -9.81 10.65 -14.51
CA SER A 121 -8.83 10.33 -13.48
C SER A 121 -7.47 10.88 -13.86
N ASP A 122 -6.71 11.39 -12.89
CA ASP A 122 -5.30 11.74 -13.13
C ASP A 122 -4.51 10.45 -13.33
N ASN A 123 -3.93 10.29 -14.51
CA ASN A 123 -3.09 9.16 -14.86
C ASN A 123 -1.65 9.57 -15.21
N SER A 124 -1.24 10.77 -14.79
CA SER A 124 0.08 11.32 -15.06
C SER A 124 1.20 10.50 -14.41
N ILE A 125 2.42 10.69 -14.93
CA ILE A 125 3.66 10.14 -14.36
C ILE A 125 3.80 10.48 -12.87
N ASN A 126 3.48 11.73 -12.48
CA ASN A 126 3.57 12.18 -11.10
C ASN A 126 2.61 11.41 -10.20
N ASN A 127 1.36 11.22 -10.64
CA ASN A 127 0.39 10.47 -9.87
C ASN A 127 0.75 8.98 -9.79
N ALA A 128 1.27 8.39 -10.87
CA ALA A 128 1.78 7.02 -10.86
C ALA A 128 2.88 6.86 -9.80
N CYS A 129 3.86 7.76 -9.81
CA CYS A 129 4.97 7.76 -8.85
C CYS A 129 4.47 7.91 -7.40
N ALA A 130 3.52 8.82 -7.14
CA ALA A 130 2.92 9.00 -5.82
C ALA A 130 2.20 7.74 -5.32
N LYS A 131 1.39 7.10 -6.18
CA LYS A 131 0.69 5.84 -5.86
C LYS A 131 1.66 4.70 -5.57
N ILE A 132 2.68 4.54 -6.40
CA ILE A 132 3.71 3.50 -6.24
C ILE A 132 4.50 3.72 -4.94
N ALA A 133 4.92 4.96 -4.66
CA ALA A 133 5.61 5.32 -3.43
C ALA A 133 4.76 5.03 -2.19
N LEU A 134 3.49 5.42 -2.20
CA LEU A 134 2.58 5.16 -1.09
C LEU A 134 2.32 3.66 -0.91
N GLY A 135 2.13 2.91 -1.99
CA GLY A 135 2.01 1.45 -1.96
C GLY A 135 3.25 0.78 -1.36
N ALA A 136 4.45 1.24 -1.69
CA ALA A 136 5.69 0.75 -1.12
C ALA A 136 5.78 1.00 0.40
N LYS A 137 5.38 2.19 0.87
CA LYS A 137 5.27 2.51 2.30
C LYS A 137 4.23 1.64 3.03
N LEU A 138 3.11 1.31 2.38
CA LEU A 138 2.10 0.40 2.94
C LEU A 138 2.62 -1.03 3.07
N ILE A 139 3.34 -1.53 2.07
CA ILE A 139 3.99 -2.85 2.10
C ILE A 139 5.08 -2.87 3.18
N GLN A 140 5.84 -1.78 3.33
CA GLN A 140 6.83 -1.62 4.40
C GLN A 140 6.18 -1.69 5.78
N CYS A 141 5.06 -0.99 5.98
CA CYS A 141 4.24 -1.04 7.20
C CYS A 141 3.70 -2.45 7.48
N LEU A 142 3.08 -3.09 6.47
CA LEU A 142 2.57 -4.46 6.60
C LEU A 142 3.67 -5.42 7.06
N THR A 143 4.84 -5.37 6.40
CA THR A 143 5.97 -6.25 6.71
C THR A 143 6.40 -6.07 8.17
N ALA A 144 6.45 -4.81 8.64
CA ALA A 144 6.77 -4.49 10.03
C ALA A 144 5.77 -5.07 11.02
N GLU A 145 4.46 -4.94 10.74
CA GLU A 145 3.40 -5.48 11.60
C GLU A 145 3.41 -7.00 11.62
N LYS A 146 3.54 -7.67 10.46
CA LYS A 146 3.54 -9.13 10.39
C LYS A 146 4.75 -9.73 11.12
N LEU A 147 5.94 -9.11 11.01
CA LEU A 147 7.12 -9.56 11.75
C LEU A 147 7.00 -9.29 13.26
N TYR A 148 6.40 -8.16 13.66
CA TYR A 148 6.12 -7.85 15.06
C TYR A 148 5.15 -8.86 15.70
N GLU A 149 4.06 -9.19 15.01
CA GLU A 149 3.06 -10.18 15.46
C GLU A 149 3.66 -11.58 15.64
N GLN A 150 4.76 -11.91 14.96
CA GLN A 150 5.50 -13.16 15.10
C GLN A 150 6.67 -13.08 16.11
N GLY A 151 6.84 -11.95 16.82
CA GLY A 151 7.86 -11.80 17.86
C GLY A 151 9.26 -11.42 17.35
N TYR A 152 9.42 -11.09 16.07
CA TYR A 152 10.73 -10.66 15.51
C TYR A 152 11.02 -9.17 15.71
N GLY A 153 10.10 -8.46 16.37
CA GLY A 153 10.08 -7.00 16.48
C GLY A 153 9.58 -6.33 15.21
N ARG A 154 9.39 -5.01 15.29
CA ARG A 154 8.84 -4.18 14.21
C ARG A 154 9.90 -3.85 13.15
N LYS A 155 10.41 -4.90 12.48
CA LYS A 155 11.46 -4.85 11.46
C LYS A 155 10.84 -4.84 10.07
N THR A 156 11.44 -4.11 9.14
CA THR A 156 11.03 -4.07 7.74
C THR A 156 12.23 -3.69 6.86
N PHE A 157 12.06 -3.78 5.55
CA PHE A 157 13.04 -3.28 4.59
C PHE A 157 13.07 -1.75 4.59
N GLN A 158 14.14 -1.16 4.08
CA GLN A 158 14.30 0.28 3.99
C GLN A 158 13.94 0.77 2.59
N LEU A 159 13.13 1.82 2.48
CA LEU A 159 12.97 2.54 1.22
C LEU A 159 14.14 3.50 1.03
N GLU A 160 14.59 3.70 -0.20
CA GLU A 160 15.73 4.58 -0.49
C GLU A 160 15.51 6.02 0.00
N SER A 161 14.28 6.53 -0.14
CA SER A 161 13.86 7.85 0.33
C SER A 161 13.75 7.98 1.84
N ASP A 162 13.79 6.87 2.62
CA ASP A 162 13.76 6.95 4.08
C ASP A 162 15.04 7.59 4.63
N SER A 163 16.20 7.24 4.06
CA SER A 163 17.52 7.73 4.51
C SER A 163 18.09 8.87 3.69
N ASN A 164 17.60 9.06 2.47
CA ASN A 164 18.11 10.08 1.56
C ASN A 164 16.94 10.92 1.05
N LEU A 165 16.74 12.07 1.68
CA LEU A 165 15.65 12.99 1.34
C LEU A 165 15.90 13.74 0.02
N ASP A 166 17.10 13.63 -0.56
CA ASP A 166 17.45 14.29 -1.83
C ASP A 166 17.05 13.43 -3.06
N VAL A 167 16.54 12.21 -2.85
CA VAL A 167 16.03 11.34 -3.92
C VAL A 167 14.50 11.35 -3.97
N PRO A 168 13.88 11.11 -5.14
CA PRO A 168 12.44 10.93 -5.23
C PRO A 168 11.99 9.66 -4.51
N GLU A 169 10.75 9.65 -4.00
CA GLU A 169 10.15 8.46 -3.39
C GLU A 169 9.85 7.35 -4.41
N CYS A 170 9.72 7.71 -5.70
CA CYS A 170 9.63 6.78 -6.82
C CYS A 170 10.39 7.36 -8.01
N PHE A 171 11.32 6.58 -8.57
CA PHE A 171 12.13 6.98 -9.72
C PHE A 171 11.36 6.75 -11.02
N THR A 172 11.58 7.62 -12.01
CA THR A 172 11.15 7.34 -13.39
C THR A 172 12.31 6.69 -14.15
N PHE A 173 12.00 5.64 -14.92
CA PHE A 173 12.98 4.94 -15.73
C PHE A 173 12.48 4.84 -17.18
N TYR A 174 13.14 5.57 -18.08
CA TYR A 174 12.80 5.55 -19.50
C TYR A 174 13.57 4.41 -20.18
N SER A 175 12.84 3.37 -20.58
CA SER A 175 13.36 2.18 -21.23
C SER A 175 13.52 2.38 -22.73
N ASN A 176 14.45 1.64 -23.35
CA ASN A 176 14.58 1.55 -24.80
C ASN A 176 13.58 0.57 -25.44
N LEU A 177 12.89 -0.25 -24.65
CA LEU A 177 11.88 -1.19 -25.15
C LEU A 177 10.67 -0.42 -25.63
N SER A 178 10.27 -0.60 -26.89
CA SER A 178 9.06 0.04 -27.41
C SER A 178 7.81 -0.58 -26.79
N VAL A 179 6.75 0.23 -26.69
CA VAL A 179 5.42 -0.25 -26.25
C VAL A 179 4.94 -1.43 -27.11
N SER A 180 5.18 -1.39 -28.42
CA SER A 180 4.78 -2.46 -29.33
C SER A 180 5.46 -3.79 -29.02
N ALA A 181 6.76 -3.77 -28.68
CA ALA A 181 7.50 -4.96 -28.29
C ALA A 181 7.08 -5.45 -26.90
N ALA A 182 6.94 -4.54 -25.93
CA ALA A 182 6.50 -4.90 -24.58
C ALA A 182 5.12 -5.59 -24.58
N LYS A 183 4.21 -5.19 -25.48
CA LYS A 183 2.86 -5.79 -25.62
C LYS A 183 2.85 -7.18 -26.27
N THR A 184 3.97 -7.68 -26.78
CA THR A 184 4.10 -9.03 -27.37
C THR A 184 4.92 -9.99 -26.52
N MET A 185 5.52 -9.50 -25.44
CA MET A 185 6.38 -10.28 -24.55
C MET A 185 5.58 -10.90 -23.42
N GLU A 186 5.97 -12.11 -23.03
CA GLU A 186 5.47 -12.76 -21.82
C GLU A 186 6.14 -12.16 -20.57
N GLU A 187 5.59 -12.45 -19.38
CA GLU A 187 6.03 -11.85 -18.12
C GLU A 187 7.52 -12.08 -17.80
N GLU A 188 8.04 -13.28 -18.05
CA GLU A 188 9.44 -13.64 -17.80
C GLU A 188 10.39 -12.89 -18.74
N GLU A 189 9.97 -12.68 -19.99
CA GLU A 189 10.74 -11.92 -20.97
C GLU A 189 10.80 -10.44 -20.58
N LEU A 190 9.68 -9.86 -20.16
CA LEU A 190 9.61 -8.49 -19.65
C LEU A 190 10.52 -8.32 -18.42
N TRP A 191 10.37 -9.20 -17.43
CA TRP A 191 11.18 -9.18 -16.21
C TRP A 191 12.68 -9.30 -16.53
N THR A 192 13.05 -10.22 -17.41
CA THR A 192 14.45 -10.42 -17.84
C THR A 192 14.99 -9.19 -18.55
N TYR A 193 14.21 -8.60 -19.46
CA TYR A 193 14.61 -7.41 -20.21
C TYR A 193 14.84 -6.23 -19.26
N PHE A 194 13.86 -5.87 -18.44
CA PHE A 194 13.97 -4.70 -17.57
C PHE A 194 15.00 -4.91 -16.47
N GLY A 195 15.12 -6.12 -15.92
CA GLY A 195 16.18 -6.46 -14.97
C GLY A 195 17.57 -6.19 -15.54
N ARG A 196 17.83 -6.63 -16.78
CA ARG A 196 19.10 -6.35 -17.48
C ARG A 196 19.27 -4.86 -17.75
N GLU A 197 18.25 -4.20 -18.28
CA GLU A 197 18.34 -2.80 -18.68
C GLU A 197 18.63 -1.89 -17.48
N ILE A 198 17.92 -2.08 -16.36
CA ILE A 198 18.16 -1.36 -15.11
C ILE A 198 19.61 -1.56 -14.66
N MET A 199 20.10 -2.80 -14.67
CA MET A 199 21.46 -3.12 -14.23
C MET A 199 22.57 -2.64 -15.18
N THR A 200 22.23 -2.29 -16.42
CA THR A 200 23.16 -1.64 -17.37
C THR A 200 23.03 -0.10 -17.39
N SER A 201 22.10 0.45 -16.60
CA SER A 201 21.80 1.88 -16.57
C SER A 201 22.51 2.61 -15.42
N HIS A 202 22.30 3.92 -15.37
CA HIS A 202 22.74 4.79 -14.26
C HIS A 202 22.06 4.46 -12.92
N LEU A 203 20.94 3.73 -12.92
CA LEU A 203 20.29 3.29 -11.68
C LEU A 203 20.92 2.03 -11.10
N SER A 204 21.78 1.32 -11.86
CA SER A 204 22.36 0.04 -11.45
C SER A 204 22.97 0.07 -10.05
N SER A 205 22.67 -0.99 -9.27
CA SER A 205 23.22 -1.16 -7.92
C SER A 205 23.02 -2.59 -7.46
N SER A 206 24.03 -3.15 -6.81
CA SER A 206 23.95 -4.44 -6.12
C SER A 206 23.37 -4.32 -4.70
N SER A 207 23.12 -3.09 -4.23
CA SER A 207 22.56 -2.83 -2.90
C SER A 207 21.10 -2.38 -2.95
N ARG A 208 20.51 -2.26 -4.15
CA ARG A 208 19.10 -1.91 -4.34
C ARG A 208 18.33 -3.13 -4.82
N LYS A 209 17.09 -3.26 -4.33
CA LYS A 209 16.05 -4.07 -4.97
C LYS A 209 15.04 -3.12 -5.58
N TYR A 210 14.57 -3.39 -6.80
CA TYR A 210 13.66 -2.52 -7.53
C TYR A 210 12.23 -3.02 -7.41
N PHE A 211 11.32 -2.10 -7.09
CA PHE A 211 9.89 -2.32 -7.06
C PHE A 211 9.27 -1.59 -8.26
N GLY A 212 9.28 -2.26 -9.41
CA GLY A 212 9.07 -1.70 -10.73
C GLY A 212 7.64 -1.85 -11.25
N PHE A 213 7.12 -0.80 -11.88
CA PHE A 213 5.79 -0.75 -12.46
C PHE A 213 5.81 -0.33 -13.93
N LEU A 214 5.16 -1.09 -14.81
CA LEU A 214 5.14 -0.82 -16.26
C LEU A 214 4.07 0.20 -16.63
N SER A 215 4.46 1.35 -17.19
CA SER A 215 3.53 2.42 -17.58
C SER A 215 2.54 2.00 -18.68
N CYS A 216 2.94 1.08 -19.55
CA CYS A 216 2.20 0.73 -20.76
C CYS A 216 1.33 -0.53 -20.61
N THR A 217 1.11 -1.00 -19.37
CA THR A 217 0.13 -2.04 -19.11
C THR A 217 -1.25 -1.57 -19.55
N GLU A 218 -1.92 -2.37 -20.36
CA GLU A 218 -3.21 -1.99 -20.94
C GLU A 218 -4.16 -3.20 -20.96
N TRP A 219 -5.36 -3.00 -20.46
CA TRP A 219 -6.50 -3.87 -20.67
C TRP A 219 -7.12 -3.62 -22.05
N GLN A 220 -7.16 -4.69 -22.86
CA GLN A 220 -7.86 -4.70 -24.13
C GLN A 220 -9.15 -5.52 -23.99
N SER A 221 -10.29 -4.84 -23.99
CA SER A 221 -11.60 -5.50 -23.97
C SER A 221 -11.86 -6.27 -25.27
N LEU A 222 -12.41 -7.47 -25.12
CA LEU A 222 -12.93 -8.32 -26.18
C LEU A 222 -14.47 -8.36 -26.18
N GLY A 223 -15.11 -7.53 -25.35
CA GLY A 223 -16.56 -7.49 -25.17
C GLY A 223 -17.10 -8.55 -24.21
N GLY A 224 -18.30 -8.29 -23.67
CA GLY A 224 -18.98 -9.23 -22.76
C GLY A 224 -18.24 -9.46 -21.44
N GLY A 225 -17.51 -8.45 -20.95
CA GLY A 225 -16.71 -8.52 -19.71
C GLY A 225 -15.44 -9.36 -19.81
N LYS A 226 -15.03 -9.74 -21.03
CA LYS A 226 -13.77 -10.46 -21.28
C LYS A 226 -12.76 -9.51 -21.90
N GLY A 227 -11.48 -9.80 -21.68
CA GLY A 227 -10.39 -9.05 -22.27
C GLY A 227 -9.06 -9.71 -22.02
N GLN A 228 -8.01 -9.05 -22.49
CA GLN A 228 -6.63 -9.48 -22.30
C GLN A 228 -5.82 -8.29 -21.79
N VAL A 229 -5.04 -8.51 -20.74
CA VAL A 229 -4.03 -7.56 -20.31
C VAL A 229 -2.77 -7.74 -21.15
N ARG A 230 -2.16 -6.64 -21.60
CA ARG A 230 -0.88 -6.62 -22.31
C ARG A 230 0.17 -5.81 -21.57
N ALA A 231 1.44 -6.10 -21.84
CA ALA A 231 2.59 -5.47 -21.18
C ALA A 231 2.41 -5.47 -19.66
N HIS A 232 2.09 -6.65 -19.12
CA HIS A 232 1.84 -6.90 -17.72
C HIS A 232 2.79 -7.99 -17.25
N ALA A 233 3.28 -7.84 -16.03
CA ALA A 233 3.99 -8.86 -15.30
C ALA A 233 3.49 -8.82 -13.86
N ALA A 234 3.53 -9.95 -13.19
CA ALA A 234 3.50 -10.07 -11.74
C ALA A 234 4.59 -11.08 -11.40
N LEU A 235 5.85 -10.60 -11.43
CA LEU A 235 7.01 -11.48 -11.28
C LEU A 235 8.09 -10.84 -10.44
N GLY A 236 8.57 -11.58 -9.44
CA GLY A 236 9.61 -11.17 -8.52
C GLY A 236 10.74 -12.18 -8.39
N GLY A 237 11.95 -11.68 -8.20
CA GLY A 237 13.12 -12.50 -7.94
C GLY A 237 14.40 -11.67 -7.95
N GLY A 238 15.48 -12.20 -7.36
CA GLY A 238 16.79 -11.54 -7.35
C GLY A 238 16.73 -10.07 -6.90
N GLY A 239 16.89 -9.14 -7.85
CA GLY A 239 16.88 -7.70 -7.61
C GLY A 239 15.63 -6.94 -8.08
N LEU A 240 14.63 -7.59 -8.69
CA LEU A 240 13.49 -6.92 -9.32
C LEU A 240 12.16 -7.62 -8.97
N ALA A 241 11.21 -6.86 -8.44
CA ALA A 241 9.80 -7.15 -8.49
C ALA A 241 9.18 -6.28 -9.58
N LEU A 242 8.63 -6.90 -10.62
CA LEU A 242 8.02 -6.23 -11.75
C LEU A 242 6.51 -6.45 -11.74
N PHE A 243 5.77 -5.34 -11.75
CA PHE A 243 4.31 -5.35 -11.72
C PHE A 243 3.72 -4.51 -12.86
N GLY A 244 2.58 -4.90 -13.40
CA GLY A 244 1.83 -4.09 -14.36
C GLY A 244 0.94 -3.04 -13.67
N THR A 245 0.59 -1.97 -14.37
CA THR A 245 -0.22 -0.86 -13.80
C THR A 245 -1.73 -0.98 -14.02
N GLY A 246 -2.23 -2.15 -14.43
CA GLY A 246 -3.65 -2.35 -14.83
C GLY A 246 -4.68 -1.86 -13.80
N CYS A 247 -4.41 -2.03 -12.51
CA CYS A 247 -5.27 -1.53 -11.43
C CYS A 247 -4.67 -0.38 -10.63
N LEU A 248 -3.56 0.23 -11.07
CA LEU A 248 -2.90 1.34 -10.34
C LEU A 248 -3.84 2.52 -10.13
N HIS A 249 -4.82 2.74 -11.02
CA HIS A 249 -5.85 3.78 -10.88
C HIS A 249 -6.69 3.66 -9.58
N THR A 250 -6.75 2.47 -8.99
CA THR A 250 -7.48 2.22 -7.73
C THR A 250 -6.65 2.53 -6.47
N TRP A 251 -5.33 2.65 -6.60
CA TRP A 251 -4.43 2.87 -5.47
C TRP A 251 -4.54 4.31 -4.97
N PRO A 252 -4.39 4.56 -3.66
CA PRO A 252 -4.30 5.90 -3.12
C PRO A 252 -2.98 6.56 -3.54
N SER A 253 -3.01 7.87 -3.74
CA SER A 253 -1.81 8.70 -3.95
C SER A 253 -1.38 9.45 -2.68
N LYS A 254 -2.27 9.53 -1.68
CA LYS A 254 -2.04 10.18 -0.39
C LYS A 254 -2.62 9.35 0.75
N VAL A 255 -2.13 9.59 1.97
CA VAL A 255 -2.47 8.80 3.16
C VAL A 255 -3.96 8.91 3.51
N GLU A 256 -4.53 10.10 3.37
CA GLU A 256 -5.97 10.34 3.60
C GLU A 256 -6.87 9.59 2.61
N GLU A 257 -6.36 9.15 1.47
CA GLU A 257 -7.10 8.40 0.44
C GLU A 257 -7.12 6.90 0.73
N ILE A 258 -6.28 6.37 1.64
CA ILE A 258 -6.11 4.92 1.84
C ILE A 258 -7.43 4.25 2.26
N LEU A 259 -8.09 4.78 3.27
CA LEU A 259 -9.36 4.24 3.77
C LEU A 259 -10.48 4.36 2.71
N PRO A 260 -10.73 5.54 2.10
CA PRO A 260 -11.66 5.66 0.98
C PRO A 260 -11.38 4.70 -0.18
N CYS A 261 -10.10 4.50 -0.55
CA CYS A 261 -9.73 3.58 -1.62
C CYS A 261 -10.06 2.13 -1.27
N PHE A 262 -9.73 1.66 -0.06
CA PHE A 262 -10.09 0.30 0.37
C PHE A 262 -11.60 0.07 0.43
N LEU A 263 -12.36 1.10 0.80
CA LEU A 263 -13.82 1.03 0.91
C LEU A 263 -14.56 1.40 -0.39
N ASN A 264 -13.84 1.62 -1.49
CA ASN A 264 -14.45 2.02 -2.75
C ASN A 264 -15.21 0.86 -3.41
N ASP A 265 -16.53 0.92 -3.37
CA ASP A 265 -17.47 -0.08 -3.90
C ASP A 265 -17.83 0.14 -5.38
N THR A 266 -17.21 1.13 -6.04
CA THR A 266 -17.37 1.37 -7.49
C THR A 266 -17.03 0.10 -8.26
N GLN A 267 -17.98 -0.36 -9.07
CA GLN A 267 -17.83 -1.54 -9.90
C GLN A 267 -16.82 -1.30 -11.02
N VAL A 268 -15.98 -2.29 -11.29
CA VAL A 268 -15.04 -2.24 -12.42
C VAL A 268 -15.81 -2.42 -13.72
N ASP A 269 -15.75 -1.42 -14.60
CA ASP A 269 -16.23 -1.57 -15.98
C ASP A 269 -15.21 -2.34 -16.81
N THR A 270 -15.41 -3.66 -16.86
CA THR A 270 -14.56 -4.61 -17.59
C THR A 270 -14.56 -4.41 -19.11
N ASN A 271 -15.41 -3.52 -19.64
CA ASN A 271 -15.30 -3.10 -21.04
C ASN A 271 -14.11 -2.14 -21.28
N PHE A 272 -13.56 -1.53 -20.23
CA PHE A 272 -12.49 -0.55 -20.35
C PHE A 272 -11.30 -0.81 -19.41
N LEU A 273 -11.51 -1.50 -18.30
CA LEU A 273 -10.51 -1.67 -17.24
C LEU A 273 -10.31 -3.13 -16.87
N MET A 274 -9.09 -3.44 -16.43
CA MET A 274 -8.76 -4.75 -15.85
C MET A 274 -9.43 -4.89 -14.48
N ASP A 275 -10.12 -6.02 -14.28
CA ASP A 275 -10.60 -6.45 -12.98
C ASP A 275 -9.64 -7.51 -12.42
N ASP A 276 -8.80 -7.09 -11.48
CA ASP A 276 -7.93 -7.98 -10.68
C ASP A 276 -8.39 -8.00 -9.21
N SER A 277 -9.70 -8.06 -9.00
CA SER A 277 -10.30 -8.01 -7.65
C SER A 277 -10.42 -9.37 -6.96
N CYS A 278 -9.96 -10.47 -7.58
CA CYS A 278 -10.27 -11.83 -7.13
C CYS A 278 -11.81 -12.06 -7.04
N HIS A 279 -12.53 -11.73 -8.13
CA HIS A 279 -13.99 -11.91 -8.29
C HIS A 279 -14.89 -11.04 -7.41
N ARG A 280 -14.36 -10.02 -6.74
CA ARG A 280 -15.13 -9.07 -5.91
C ARG A 280 -15.71 -7.89 -6.71
N GLY A 281 -15.15 -7.59 -7.87
CA GLY A 281 -15.66 -6.65 -8.87
C GLY A 281 -15.54 -5.16 -8.53
N THR A 282 -14.91 -4.77 -7.42
CA THR A 282 -14.83 -3.37 -6.97
C THR A 282 -13.44 -2.77 -7.07
N TYR A 283 -13.36 -1.44 -7.10
CA TYR A 283 -12.10 -0.69 -7.05
C TYR A 283 -11.32 -0.97 -5.76
N GLY A 284 -11.98 -1.00 -4.60
CA GLY A 284 -11.32 -1.31 -3.33
C GLY A 284 -10.77 -2.74 -3.28
N ALA A 285 -11.48 -3.69 -3.90
CA ALA A 285 -10.97 -5.05 -4.04
C ALA A 285 -9.79 -5.16 -5.00
N CYS A 286 -9.81 -4.44 -6.14
CA CYS A 286 -8.65 -4.33 -7.03
C CYS A 286 -7.44 -3.74 -6.30
N PHE A 287 -7.62 -2.66 -5.52
CA PHE A 287 -6.56 -2.07 -4.72
C PHE A 287 -6.00 -3.10 -3.73
N SER A 288 -6.86 -3.81 -2.99
CA SER A 288 -6.45 -4.86 -2.06
C SER A 288 -5.64 -5.96 -2.75
N THR A 289 -6.20 -6.61 -3.78
CA THR A 289 -5.51 -7.72 -4.46
C THR A 289 -4.18 -7.28 -5.02
N THR A 290 -4.14 -6.15 -5.74
CA THR A 290 -2.93 -5.75 -6.48
C THR A 290 -1.85 -5.19 -5.57
N LEU A 291 -2.18 -4.52 -4.46
CA LEU A 291 -1.20 -4.18 -3.43
C LEU A 291 -0.60 -5.45 -2.81
N GLY A 292 -1.45 -6.45 -2.56
CA GLY A 292 -1.03 -7.75 -2.06
C GLY A 292 -0.13 -8.50 -3.04
N ALA A 293 -0.51 -8.59 -4.31
CA ALA A 293 0.28 -9.25 -5.35
C ALA A 293 1.64 -8.54 -5.53
N ALA A 294 1.66 -7.21 -5.53
CA ALA A 294 2.91 -6.46 -5.56
C ALA A 294 3.79 -6.73 -4.30
N CYS A 295 3.18 -6.92 -3.14
CA CYS A 295 3.87 -7.37 -1.92
C CYS A 295 4.44 -8.80 -2.05
N HIS A 296 3.71 -9.70 -2.71
CA HIS A 296 4.13 -11.07 -2.99
C HIS A 296 5.39 -11.07 -3.87
N GLU A 297 5.36 -10.34 -4.98
CA GLU A 297 6.51 -10.24 -5.89
C GLU A 297 7.71 -9.59 -5.23
N LEU A 298 7.50 -8.54 -4.42
CA LEU A 298 8.57 -7.96 -3.61
C LEU A 298 9.13 -8.98 -2.62
N GLY A 299 8.27 -9.83 -2.05
CA GLY A 299 8.66 -10.96 -1.19
C GLY A 299 9.64 -11.92 -1.87
N HIS A 300 9.42 -12.27 -3.14
CA HIS A 300 10.36 -13.09 -3.91
C HIS A 300 11.74 -12.45 -4.07
N THR A 301 11.83 -11.11 -4.11
CA THR A 301 13.13 -10.44 -4.10
C THR A 301 13.87 -10.61 -2.77
N PHE A 302 13.18 -10.92 -1.67
CA PHE A 302 13.78 -11.27 -0.38
C PHE A 302 13.98 -12.78 -0.20
N ASP A 303 14.06 -13.53 -1.31
CA ASP A 303 14.26 -14.98 -1.36
C ASP A 303 13.14 -15.79 -0.68
N LEU A 304 11.95 -15.20 -0.52
CA LEU A 304 10.78 -15.92 -0.04
C LEU A 304 10.22 -16.77 -1.18
N GLY A 305 10.11 -18.09 -0.96
CA GLY A 305 9.34 -18.97 -1.85
C GLY A 305 7.84 -18.94 -1.55
N HIS A 306 7.05 -19.60 -2.40
CA HIS A 306 5.64 -19.81 -2.12
C HIS A 306 5.42 -20.56 -0.80
N SER A 307 4.34 -20.21 -0.10
CA SER A 307 3.90 -20.86 1.13
C SER A 307 2.51 -21.48 0.97
N ASN A 308 2.10 -22.30 1.93
CA ASN A 308 0.75 -22.88 1.95
C ASN A 308 -0.35 -21.85 2.28
N GLN A 309 0.00 -20.77 2.99
CA GLN A 309 -0.91 -19.72 3.48
C GLN A 309 -0.19 -18.38 3.59
N GLY A 310 -0.95 -17.28 3.69
CA GLY A 310 -0.41 -15.93 3.89
C GLY A 310 -0.02 -15.23 2.58
N ILE A 311 0.82 -14.19 2.68
CA ILE A 311 1.14 -13.30 1.55
C ILE A 311 1.87 -14.01 0.41
N MET A 312 2.72 -14.99 0.71
CA MET A 312 3.41 -15.83 -0.29
C MET A 312 2.52 -16.96 -0.84
N SER A 313 1.20 -16.82 -0.68
CA SER A 313 0.14 -17.67 -1.21
C SER A 313 -1.06 -16.77 -1.54
N ARG A 314 -2.28 -17.29 -1.67
CA ARG A 314 -3.50 -16.48 -1.94
C ARG A 314 -3.93 -15.55 -0.80
N GLY A 315 -3.20 -15.47 0.31
CA GLY A 315 -3.49 -14.51 1.38
C GLY A 315 -3.33 -13.04 0.94
N PHE A 316 -2.60 -12.78 -0.15
CA PHE A 316 -2.46 -11.45 -0.72
C PHE A 316 -3.76 -10.82 -1.19
N ASP A 317 -4.77 -11.62 -1.57
CA ASP A 317 -6.09 -11.13 -1.98
C ASP A 317 -6.75 -10.30 -0.87
N ASN A 318 -6.38 -10.56 0.39
CA ASN A 318 -7.02 -10.05 1.60
C ASN A 318 -6.15 -9.06 2.38
N ILE A 319 -5.21 -8.38 1.73
CA ILE A 319 -4.30 -7.43 2.40
C ILE A 319 -5.06 -6.30 3.12
N HIS A 320 -6.25 -5.92 2.63
CA HIS A 320 -7.11 -4.93 3.28
C HIS A 320 -7.43 -5.27 4.74
N LEU A 321 -7.47 -6.56 5.12
CA LEU A 321 -7.72 -7.00 6.51
C LEU A 321 -6.60 -6.61 7.48
N VAL A 322 -5.39 -6.34 6.98
CA VAL A 322 -4.32 -5.80 7.81
C VAL A 322 -4.69 -4.38 8.25
N PHE A 323 -5.21 -3.57 7.33
CA PHE A 323 -5.42 -2.13 7.51
C PHE A 323 -6.82 -1.76 8.03
N LEU A 324 -7.86 -2.52 7.67
CA LEU A 324 -9.24 -2.27 8.07
C LEU A 324 -9.60 -2.97 9.39
N ALA A 325 -10.42 -2.31 10.22
CA ALA A 325 -10.95 -2.88 11.46
C ALA A 325 -12.09 -3.90 11.23
N PHE A 326 -12.58 -4.02 9.98
CA PHE A 326 -13.74 -4.83 9.62
C PHE A 326 -13.64 -5.33 8.17
N HIS A 327 -14.50 -6.28 7.82
CA HIS A 327 -14.63 -6.79 6.46
C HIS A 327 -15.77 -6.03 5.74
N PRO A 328 -15.55 -5.38 4.59
CA PRO A 328 -16.62 -4.68 3.86
C PRO A 328 -17.83 -5.58 3.54
N GLU A 329 -17.61 -6.89 3.36
CA GLU A 329 -18.68 -7.89 3.13
C GLU A 329 -19.52 -8.25 4.39
N THR A 330 -19.25 -7.65 5.57
CA THR A 330 -20.10 -7.83 6.76
C THR A 330 -21.28 -6.86 6.86
N VAL A 331 -21.51 -6.05 5.81
CA VAL A 331 -22.71 -5.21 5.67
C VAL A 331 -23.45 -5.64 4.41
N VAL A 332 -24.21 -6.74 4.52
CA VAL A 332 -25.29 -7.11 3.59
C VAL A 332 -26.55 -7.34 4.38
#